data_AF-A0A818CU47-F1
#
_entry.id   AF-A0A818CU47-F1
#
_cell.length_a   1.000
_cell.length_b   1.000
_cell.length_c   1.000
_cell.angle_alpha   90.00
_cell.angle_beta   90.00
_cell.angle_gamma   90.00
#
_symmetry.space_group_name_H-M   'P 1'
#
loop_
_entity.id
_entity.type
_entity.pdbx_description
1 polymer ?
#
loop_
_entity_poly.entity_id
_entity_poly.type
_entity_poly.pdbx_seq_one_letter_code
_entity_poly.pdbx_strand_id
1 'polypeptide(L)'
;MVNNYINNNKLFLIRKHNFSNCSLNKQVGLYKEINCHYHHTHCISCLQRSMQEFSRNSQTPVCHKSLCDYELSRYDISLIPLERRISDRLLKLVKGQQRPFCSRCRFYIDLNQCEDFDEHVESCDDLIPCEYCQLPYPFKQLENHARACQHDATSDYEKLTNFILTKTKYPFTKEQIRHFIEQQSKNGQLNLDPWSIIDALAIFGSTFPYEMPKRDCDVCMESRPYDDIYVFDCSDNHKICYSCYYDSCKSKMNNGEILTCALCTNPLRDGELNQLRISNEELRIIRDYQIKKTFDAYSSRTRGIIKCPNQNCPWIAEAADPNERFRVTCPICNKEFCSLCNQQYHYRTTCEQLPQITQRWFFWCQTERARYLTMRAQQDAAYATQLTDYNRKSNDNENRNRDLRRRYDELMNDEKYKADNCRLCPSCKRVVQRLEGCDSMICGQDAHGGNVQSGCGAKFNWAQAQNYTAAATPQPKQTILDLPKPENPVVHHNGVKCDHCQNDLVGIRFDCVHCPSLTFCEKCEQQATLDHSRENQLLAQQQHVFKLIMVPQEEANQL
;
A
#
# COMPACT_ATOMS: atom_id res chain seq x y z
N MET A 1 -10.35 -21.95 -9.41
CA MET A 1 -10.96 -21.01 -8.44
C MET A 1 -10.34 -19.60 -8.47
N VAL A 2 -9.26 -19.33 -9.22
CA VAL A 2 -8.63 -17.99 -9.30
C VAL A 2 -9.26 -17.06 -10.35
N ASN A 3 -9.85 -17.59 -11.44
CA ASN A 3 -10.53 -16.76 -12.45
C ASN A 3 -11.83 -16.08 -11.94
N ASN A 4 -12.42 -16.56 -10.84
CA ASN A 4 -13.57 -15.90 -10.21
C ASN A 4 -13.19 -14.81 -9.21
N TYR A 5 -11.89 -14.67 -8.88
CA TYR A 5 -11.43 -13.71 -7.87
C TYR A 5 -11.18 -12.29 -8.44
N ILE A 6 -11.04 -12.16 -9.77
CA ILE A 6 -10.95 -10.86 -10.45
C ILE A 6 -12.30 -10.12 -10.43
N ASN A 7 -13.43 -10.85 -10.36
CA ASN A 7 -14.76 -10.25 -10.42
C ASN A 7 -15.34 -9.83 -9.06
N ASN A 8 -14.81 -10.35 -7.94
CA ASN A 8 -15.41 -10.14 -6.62
C ASN A 8 -14.72 -9.05 -5.79
N ASN A 9 -13.54 -8.57 -6.19
CA ASN A 9 -12.92 -7.39 -5.59
C ASN A 9 -13.43 -6.13 -6.27
N LYS A 10 -14.34 -5.42 -5.58
CA LYS A 10 -14.75 -4.06 -5.87
C LYS A 10 -13.52 -3.16 -6.05
N LEU A 11 -13.14 -2.96 -7.31
CA LEU A 11 -12.52 -1.73 -7.78
C LEU A 11 -13.37 -0.57 -7.28
N PHE A 12 -12.76 0.37 -6.56
CA PHE A 12 -13.37 1.68 -6.35
C PHE A 12 -13.55 2.37 -7.71
N LEU A 13 -14.77 2.33 -8.23
CA LEU A 13 -15.27 3.34 -9.15
C LEU A 13 -16.25 4.21 -8.37
N ILE A 14 -15.83 5.44 -8.11
CA ILE A 14 -16.66 6.51 -7.56
C ILE A 14 -17.86 6.72 -8.49
N ARG A 15 -19.08 6.61 -7.97
CA ARG A 15 -20.14 7.61 -8.18
C ARG A 15 -21.01 7.73 -6.93
N LYS A 16 -20.86 8.86 -6.23
CA LYS A 16 -21.89 9.43 -5.35
C LYS A 16 -23.19 9.57 -6.14
N HIS A 17 -24.31 9.14 -5.57
CA HIS A 17 -25.54 9.92 -5.67
C HIS A 17 -26.21 9.95 -4.31
N ASN A 18 -25.99 11.08 -3.62
CA ASN A 18 -26.98 11.65 -2.73
C ASN A 18 -28.33 11.63 -3.45
N PHE A 19 -29.37 11.10 -2.81
CA PHE A 19 -30.69 11.73 -2.97
C PHE A 19 -30.87 12.67 -1.79
N SER A 20 -30.83 13.94 -2.18
CA SER A 20 -31.07 15.16 -1.42
C SER A 20 -32.29 15.09 -0.51
N ASN A 21 -32.15 15.76 0.64
CA ASN A 21 -33.18 16.55 1.31
C ASN A 21 -34.50 16.65 0.53
N CYS A 22 -35.51 15.92 0.97
CA CYS A 22 -36.88 16.39 0.85
C CYS A 22 -37.56 16.12 2.18
N SER A 23 -37.78 17.22 2.89
CA SER A 23 -38.52 17.29 4.14
C SER A 23 -39.81 16.48 4.07
N LEU A 24 -40.14 15.85 5.19
CA LEU A 24 -41.46 15.34 5.54
C LEU A 24 -42.58 16.20 4.92
N ASN A 25 -43.20 15.68 3.86
CA ASN A 25 -44.56 16.04 3.49
C ASN A 25 -45.19 14.81 2.82
N LYS A 26 -46.07 14.13 3.56
CA LYS A 26 -46.96 13.08 3.04
C LYS A 26 -47.92 13.72 2.03
N GLN A 27 -47.52 13.82 0.77
CA GLN A 27 -48.45 14.01 -0.33
C GLN A 27 -48.92 12.65 -0.83
N VAL A 28 -50.24 12.47 -0.87
CA VAL A 28 -50.92 11.26 -1.35
C VAL A 28 -50.57 11.06 -2.83
N GLY A 29 -50.05 9.87 -3.19
CA GLY A 29 -49.79 9.47 -4.58
C GLY A 29 -48.33 9.37 -5.02
N LEU A 30 -47.35 9.73 -4.17
CA LEU A 30 -45.90 9.63 -4.52
C LEU A 30 -45.21 8.37 -3.98
N TYR A 31 -45.92 7.60 -3.17
CA TYR A 31 -45.38 6.45 -2.45
C TYR A 31 -46.29 5.23 -2.60
N LYS A 32 -45.68 4.05 -2.74
CA LYS A 32 -46.37 2.76 -2.82
C LYS A 32 -45.88 1.89 -1.68
N GLU A 33 -46.82 1.39 -0.89
CA GLU A 33 -46.56 0.37 0.12
C GLU A 33 -46.54 -1.02 -0.56
N ILE A 34 -45.53 -1.81 -0.20
CA ILE A 34 -45.38 -3.21 -0.63
C ILE A 34 -45.76 -4.09 0.55
N ASN A 35 -46.63 -5.08 0.32
CA ASN A 35 -47.13 -6.03 1.32
C ASN A 35 -46.07 -7.09 1.73
N CYS A 36 -44.82 -6.67 1.93
CA CYS A 36 -43.80 -7.49 2.57
C CYS A 36 -44.03 -7.56 4.09
N HIS A 37 -43.34 -8.46 4.79
CA HIS A 37 -43.51 -8.67 6.25
C HIS A 37 -43.29 -7.41 7.11
N TYR A 38 -42.62 -6.40 6.57
CA TYR A 38 -42.32 -5.13 7.24
C TYR A 38 -43.02 -3.91 6.60
N HIS A 39 -43.97 -4.12 5.67
CA HIS A 39 -44.77 -3.07 5.05
C HIS A 39 -43.95 -1.88 4.49
N HIS A 40 -42.85 -2.18 3.78
CA HIS A 40 -41.95 -1.15 3.27
C HIS A 40 -42.67 -0.22 2.27
N THR A 41 -42.56 1.08 2.53
CA THR A 41 -43.11 2.13 1.67
C THR A 41 -42.00 2.72 0.80
N HIS A 42 -42.17 2.64 -0.52
CA HIS A 42 -41.19 3.14 -1.48
C HIS A 42 -41.70 4.34 -2.25
N CYS A 43 -40.79 5.27 -2.56
CA CYS A 43 -41.05 6.31 -3.54
C CYS A 43 -41.28 5.66 -4.92
N ILE A 44 -42.32 6.05 -5.65
CA ILE A 44 -42.70 5.37 -6.92
C ILE A 44 -41.55 5.41 -7.93
N SER A 45 -40.85 6.54 -8.07
CA SER A 45 -39.72 6.68 -9.00
C SER A 45 -38.51 5.82 -8.62
N CYS A 46 -38.27 5.63 -7.33
CA CYS A 46 -37.24 4.74 -6.78
C CYS A 46 -37.58 3.28 -7.09
N LEU A 47 -38.84 2.91 -6.86
CA LEU A 47 -39.36 1.58 -7.09
C LEU A 47 -39.32 1.21 -8.58
N GLN A 48 -39.76 2.12 -9.46
CA GLN A 48 -39.67 1.95 -10.91
C GLN A 48 -38.23 1.74 -11.38
N ARG A 49 -37.27 2.50 -10.85
CA ARG A 49 -35.84 2.35 -11.19
C ARG A 49 -35.30 1.00 -10.74
N SER A 50 -35.66 0.57 -9.53
CA SER A 50 -35.29 -0.75 -9.00
C SER A 50 -35.85 -1.89 -9.87
N MET A 51 -37.13 -1.80 -10.26
CA MET A 51 -37.77 -2.77 -11.15
C MET A 51 -37.16 -2.78 -12.56
N GLN A 52 -36.78 -1.61 -13.09
CA GLN A 52 -36.03 -1.51 -14.34
C GLN A 52 -34.66 -2.21 -14.26
N GLU A 53 -33.96 -2.10 -13.13
CA GLU A 53 -32.70 -2.81 -12.91
C GLU A 53 -32.90 -4.33 -12.85
N PHE A 54 -33.89 -4.82 -12.11
CA PHE A 54 -34.20 -6.25 -12.05
C PHE A 54 -34.55 -6.81 -13.44
N SER A 55 -35.31 -6.04 -14.23
CA SER A 55 -35.69 -6.39 -15.60
C SER A 55 -34.49 -6.45 -16.55
N ARG A 56 -33.56 -5.49 -16.43
CA ARG A 56 -32.32 -5.47 -17.23
C ARG A 56 -31.37 -6.62 -16.87
N ASN A 57 -31.28 -6.93 -15.59
CA ASN A 57 -30.33 -7.92 -15.07
C ASN A 57 -30.88 -9.35 -15.05
N SER A 58 -32.12 -9.56 -15.51
CA SER A 58 -32.80 -10.86 -15.45
C SER A 58 -32.82 -11.49 -14.04
N GLN A 59 -32.99 -10.64 -13.02
CA GLN A 59 -33.00 -11.04 -11.61
C GLN A 59 -34.44 -11.08 -11.08
N THR A 60 -34.71 -11.99 -10.13
CA THR A 60 -36.01 -12.06 -9.46
C THR A 60 -36.29 -10.73 -8.74
N PRO A 61 -37.43 -10.07 -9.00
CA PRO A 61 -37.75 -8.81 -8.35
C PRO A 61 -38.05 -9.04 -6.86
N VAL A 62 -37.36 -8.30 -6.00
CA VAL A 62 -37.57 -8.29 -4.55
C VAL A 62 -37.99 -6.90 -4.10
N CYS A 63 -38.62 -6.80 -2.92
CA CYS A 63 -39.10 -5.56 -2.31
C CYS A 63 -37.99 -4.49 -2.26
N HIS A 64 -36.77 -4.84 -1.83
CA HIS A 64 -35.63 -3.94 -1.91
C HIS A 64 -34.29 -4.69 -2.02
N LYS A 65 -33.54 -4.45 -3.10
CA LYS A 65 -32.28 -5.14 -3.46
C LYS A 65 -31.24 -5.29 -2.34
N SER A 66 -31.21 -4.38 -1.37
CA SER A 66 -30.26 -4.40 -0.25
C SER A 66 -30.88 -4.39 1.14
N LEU A 67 -32.21 -4.24 1.27
CA LEU A 67 -32.88 -4.02 2.56
C LEU A 67 -34.00 -5.03 2.84
N CYS A 68 -34.55 -5.65 1.80
CA CYS A 68 -35.64 -6.59 1.93
C CYS A 68 -35.59 -7.59 0.77
N ASP A 69 -35.24 -8.82 1.09
CA ASP A 69 -35.16 -9.97 0.19
C ASP A 69 -36.54 -10.61 -0.10
N TYR A 70 -37.62 -10.02 0.40
CA TYR A 70 -38.99 -10.43 0.09
C TYR A 70 -39.23 -10.41 -1.42
N GLU A 71 -39.41 -11.59 -2.03
CA GLU A 71 -39.68 -11.73 -3.46
C GLU A 71 -41.08 -11.21 -3.80
N LEU A 72 -41.16 -10.30 -4.76
CA LEU A 72 -42.42 -9.70 -5.19
C LEU A 72 -43.25 -10.73 -5.96
N SER A 73 -44.52 -10.88 -5.60
CA SER A 73 -45.46 -11.70 -6.34
C SER A 73 -45.76 -11.06 -7.71
N ARG A 74 -46.34 -11.85 -8.63
CA ARG A 74 -46.81 -11.33 -9.92
C ARG A 74 -47.83 -10.20 -9.74
N TYR A 75 -48.63 -10.27 -8.69
CA TYR A 75 -49.61 -9.25 -8.31
C TYR A 75 -48.95 -7.98 -7.79
N ASP A 76 -47.91 -8.09 -6.97
CA ASP A 76 -47.17 -6.91 -6.49
C ASP A 76 -46.55 -6.15 -7.67
N ILE A 77 -46.04 -6.87 -8.67
CA ILE A 77 -45.44 -6.26 -9.89
C ILE A 77 -46.50 -5.57 -10.74
N SER A 78 -47.71 -6.13 -10.88
CA SER A 78 -48.77 -5.52 -11.67
C SER A 78 -49.34 -4.24 -11.04
N LEU A 79 -49.25 -4.12 -9.71
CA LEU A 79 -49.66 -2.92 -8.97
C LEU A 79 -48.62 -1.78 -9.00
N ILE A 80 -47.42 -2.02 -9.53
CA ILE A 80 -46.40 -0.99 -9.72
C ILE A 80 -46.61 -0.34 -11.09
N PRO A 81 -46.70 1.00 -11.18
CA PRO A 81 -46.93 1.68 -12.45
C PRO A 81 -45.66 1.63 -13.32
N LEU A 82 -45.47 0.52 -14.06
CA LEU A 82 -44.31 0.27 -14.92
C LEU A 82 -44.70 0.35 -16.40
N GLU A 83 -43.74 0.65 -17.29
CA GLU A 83 -43.96 0.47 -18.72
C GLU A 83 -44.19 -1.01 -19.03
N ARG A 84 -45.15 -1.29 -19.92
CA ARG A 84 -45.61 -2.65 -20.26
C ARG A 84 -44.46 -3.63 -20.57
N ARG A 85 -43.48 -3.18 -21.35
CA ARG A 85 -42.28 -3.99 -21.71
C ARG A 85 -41.44 -4.43 -20.52
N ILE A 86 -41.37 -3.61 -19.47
CA ILE A 86 -40.59 -3.90 -18.25
C ILE A 86 -41.36 -4.87 -17.36
N SER A 87 -42.67 -4.64 -17.20
CA SER A 87 -43.57 -5.53 -16.46
C SER A 87 -43.56 -6.94 -17.06
N ASP A 88 -43.72 -7.07 -18.38
CA ASP A 88 -43.73 -8.36 -19.09
C ASP A 88 -42.42 -9.14 -18.92
N ARG A 89 -41.28 -8.44 -18.80
CA ARG A 89 -39.98 -9.06 -18.53
C ARG A 89 -39.85 -9.52 -17.09
N LEU A 90 -40.31 -8.71 -16.13
CA LEU A 90 -40.25 -9.04 -14.70
C LEU A 90 -41.16 -10.21 -14.36
N LEU A 91 -42.36 -10.26 -14.94
CA LEU A 91 -43.32 -11.35 -14.73
C LEU A 91 -42.77 -12.72 -15.17
N LYS A 92 -41.86 -12.75 -16.15
CA LYS A 92 -41.14 -13.96 -16.59
C LYS A 92 -40.04 -14.40 -15.63
N LEU A 93 -39.57 -13.52 -14.75
CA LEU A 93 -38.44 -13.76 -13.85
C LEU A 93 -38.86 -14.18 -12.43
N VAL A 94 -40.14 -14.05 -12.09
CA VAL A 94 -40.69 -14.50 -10.79
C VAL A 94 -40.74 -16.03 -10.74
N LYS A 95 -40.02 -16.64 -9.78
CA LYS A 95 -39.87 -18.10 -9.63
C LYS A 95 -40.84 -18.76 -8.61
N GLY A 96 -41.64 -17.98 -7.88
CA GLY A 96 -42.74 -18.42 -6.98
C GLY A 96 -42.32 -18.55 -5.50
N GLN A 97 -43.09 -18.02 -4.53
CA GLN A 97 -44.01 -18.86 -3.74
C GLN A 97 -45.19 -18.14 -3.03
N GLN A 98 -45.27 -16.82 -2.99
CA GLN A 98 -46.40 -16.16 -2.32
C GLN A 98 -47.55 -15.89 -3.29
N ARG A 99 -48.64 -16.63 -3.09
CA ARG A 99 -49.90 -16.43 -3.80
C ARG A 99 -50.65 -15.26 -3.17
N PRO A 100 -51.27 -14.37 -3.95
CA PRO A 100 -52.13 -13.35 -3.38
C PRO A 100 -53.32 -14.02 -2.68
N PHE A 101 -53.62 -13.48 -1.50
CA PHE A 101 -54.72 -13.89 -0.67
C PHE A 101 -55.98 -13.12 -1.09
N CYS A 102 -57.06 -13.83 -1.41
CA CYS A 102 -58.34 -13.19 -1.68
C CYS A 102 -58.94 -12.68 -0.36
N SER A 103 -59.27 -11.39 -0.27
CA SER A 103 -59.94 -10.85 0.92
C SER A 103 -61.39 -11.34 1.09
N ARG A 104 -62.02 -11.86 0.03
CA ARG A 104 -63.40 -12.40 0.03
C ARG A 104 -63.46 -13.87 0.40
N CYS A 105 -62.79 -14.74 -0.36
CA CYS A 105 -62.79 -16.18 -0.06
C CYS A 105 -61.68 -16.63 0.88
N ARG A 106 -60.78 -15.75 1.34
CA ARG A 106 -59.65 -16.06 2.23
C ARG A 106 -58.78 -17.25 1.79
N PHE A 107 -58.75 -17.53 0.49
CA PHE A 107 -57.90 -18.55 -0.12
C PHE A 107 -56.79 -17.92 -0.97
N TYR A 108 -55.74 -18.72 -1.17
CA TYR A 108 -54.61 -18.38 -2.02
C TYR A 108 -54.95 -18.63 -3.49
N ILE A 109 -54.90 -17.58 -4.30
CA ILE A 109 -55.25 -17.65 -5.73
C ILE A 109 -54.00 -17.96 -6.54
N ASP A 110 -54.10 -18.90 -7.48
CA ASP A 110 -53.07 -19.15 -8.47
C ASP A 110 -53.27 -18.19 -9.65
N LEU A 111 -52.46 -17.15 -9.74
CA LEU A 111 -52.58 -16.15 -10.79
C LEU A 111 -51.56 -16.38 -11.89
N ASN A 112 -52.03 -16.34 -13.14
CA ASN A 112 -51.15 -16.24 -14.31
C ASN A 112 -51.03 -14.78 -14.78
N GLN A 113 -52.09 -13.97 -14.63
CA GLN A 113 -52.16 -12.54 -14.97
C GLN A 113 -52.91 -11.71 -13.90
N CYS A 114 -52.86 -10.38 -13.97
CA CYS A 114 -53.55 -9.49 -13.02
C CYS A 114 -55.08 -9.51 -13.20
N GLU A 115 -55.54 -9.65 -14.45
CA GLU A 115 -56.96 -9.78 -14.81
C GLU A 115 -57.58 -11.01 -14.13
N ASP A 116 -56.83 -12.13 -13.98
CA ASP A 116 -57.29 -13.33 -13.26
C ASP A 116 -57.65 -13.06 -11.79
N PHE A 117 -57.00 -12.08 -11.14
CA PHE A 117 -57.30 -11.72 -9.74
C PHE A 117 -58.59 -10.92 -9.65
N ASP A 118 -58.74 -9.93 -10.53
CA ASP A 118 -59.92 -9.08 -10.55
C ASP A 118 -61.15 -9.89 -11.02
N GLU A 119 -61.02 -10.72 -12.06
CA GLU A 119 -62.04 -11.71 -12.45
C GLU A 119 -62.36 -12.68 -11.32
N HIS A 120 -61.36 -13.17 -10.59
CA HIS A 120 -61.60 -14.01 -9.42
C HIS A 120 -62.34 -13.24 -8.33
N VAL A 121 -61.93 -12.02 -7.97
CA VAL A 121 -62.57 -11.21 -6.93
C VAL A 121 -64.01 -10.84 -7.31
N GLU A 122 -64.27 -10.58 -8.60
CA GLU A 122 -65.60 -10.30 -9.15
C GLU A 122 -66.48 -11.54 -9.26
N SER A 123 -65.90 -12.73 -9.50
CA SER A 123 -66.62 -14.02 -9.58
C SER A 123 -66.58 -14.86 -8.30
N CYS A 124 -65.90 -14.35 -7.26
CA CYS A 124 -65.78 -14.95 -5.94
C CYS A 124 -67.11 -14.78 -5.22
N ASP A 125 -68.05 -15.68 -5.52
CA ASP A 125 -69.34 -15.80 -4.85
C ASP A 125 -69.17 -16.21 -3.37
N ASP A 126 -70.23 -15.96 -2.60
CA ASP A 126 -70.34 -16.43 -1.22
C ASP A 126 -70.06 -17.94 -1.13
N LEU A 127 -69.20 -18.32 -0.19
CA LEU A 127 -68.83 -19.71 0.01
C LEU A 127 -69.91 -20.42 0.80
N ILE A 128 -70.41 -21.51 0.25
CA ILE A 128 -71.49 -22.29 0.85
C ILE A 128 -70.90 -23.60 1.41
N PRO A 129 -71.18 -23.95 2.67
CA PRO A 129 -70.74 -25.23 3.23
C PRO A 129 -71.42 -26.39 2.51
N CYS A 130 -70.63 -27.40 2.16
CA CYS A 130 -71.15 -28.65 1.60
C CYS A 130 -72.00 -29.39 2.64
N GLU A 131 -73.17 -29.88 2.26
CA GLU A 131 -74.10 -30.58 3.16
C GLU A 131 -73.50 -31.86 3.78
N TYR A 132 -72.51 -32.49 3.12
CA TYR A 132 -71.93 -33.76 3.55
C TYR A 132 -70.64 -33.62 4.38
N CYS A 133 -69.77 -32.65 4.08
CA CYS A 133 -68.50 -32.48 4.80
C CYS A 133 -68.39 -31.16 5.57
N GLN A 134 -69.38 -30.27 5.45
CA GLN A 134 -69.44 -28.95 6.10
C GLN A 134 -68.28 -28.00 5.72
N LEU A 135 -67.47 -28.36 4.73
CA LEU A 135 -66.37 -27.53 4.22
C LEU A 135 -66.88 -26.51 3.19
N PRO A 136 -66.34 -25.27 3.18
CA PRO A 136 -66.82 -24.20 2.31
C PRO A 136 -66.32 -24.35 0.87
N TYR A 137 -67.22 -24.29 -0.10
CA TYR A 137 -66.88 -24.28 -1.54
C TYR A 137 -67.59 -23.14 -2.28
N PRO A 138 -67.01 -22.63 -3.38
CA PRO A 138 -67.71 -21.73 -4.28
C PRO A 138 -68.97 -22.40 -4.84
N PHE A 139 -70.08 -21.66 -4.98
CA PHE A 139 -71.36 -22.17 -5.48
C PHE A 139 -71.21 -23.03 -6.76
N LYS A 140 -70.38 -22.57 -7.71
CA LYS A 140 -70.11 -23.27 -8.99
C LYS A 140 -69.36 -24.61 -8.84
N GLN A 141 -68.62 -24.80 -7.75
CA GLN A 141 -67.86 -26.04 -7.47
C GLN A 141 -68.61 -26.95 -6.48
N LEU A 142 -69.59 -26.41 -5.75
CA LEU A 142 -70.33 -27.09 -4.71
C LEU A 142 -71.06 -28.32 -5.23
N GLU A 143 -71.73 -28.23 -6.38
CA GLU A 143 -72.56 -29.33 -6.90
C GLU A 143 -71.70 -30.54 -7.33
N ASN A 144 -70.58 -30.28 -8.01
CA ASN A 144 -69.64 -31.34 -8.40
C ASN A 144 -68.91 -31.94 -7.19
N HIS A 145 -68.54 -31.10 -6.21
CA HIS A 145 -67.94 -31.57 -4.96
C HIS A 145 -68.93 -32.40 -4.13
N ALA A 146 -70.18 -31.95 -3.98
CA ALA A 146 -71.20 -32.63 -3.19
C ALA A 146 -71.49 -34.05 -3.72
N ARG A 147 -71.54 -34.23 -5.04
CA ARG A 147 -71.70 -35.57 -5.66
C ARG A 147 -70.52 -36.50 -5.38
N ALA A 148 -69.29 -35.98 -5.42
CA ALA A 148 -68.09 -36.74 -5.09
C ALA A 148 -68.01 -37.04 -3.58
N CYS A 149 -68.34 -36.05 -2.74
CA CYS A 149 -68.30 -36.15 -1.28
C CYS A 149 -69.36 -37.12 -0.73
N GLN A 150 -70.51 -37.25 -1.39
CA GLN A 150 -71.57 -38.19 -1.03
C GLN A 150 -71.10 -39.66 -1.05
N HIS A 151 -70.13 -39.99 -1.90
CA HIS A 151 -69.61 -41.36 -2.07
C HIS A 151 -68.25 -41.58 -1.39
N ASP A 152 -67.74 -40.56 -0.68
CA ASP A 152 -66.41 -40.58 -0.05
C ASP A 152 -66.50 -41.00 1.42
N ALA A 153 -66.00 -42.21 1.71
CA ALA A 153 -65.98 -42.82 3.04
C ALA A 153 -64.79 -42.40 3.91
N THR A 154 -63.97 -41.42 3.48
CA THR A 154 -62.88 -40.90 4.31
C THR A 154 -63.39 -40.16 5.54
N SER A 155 -62.61 -40.19 6.63
CA SER A 155 -62.96 -39.48 7.87
C SER A 155 -63.04 -37.97 7.66
N ASP A 156 -63.94 -37.28 8.37
CA ASP A 156 -64.12 -35.82 8.27
C ASP A 156 -62.80 -35.05 8.49
N TYR A 157 -61.95 -35.61 9.34
CA TYR A 157 -60.60 -35.13 9.61
C TYR A 157 -59.67 -35.19 8.40
N GLU A 158 -59.73 -36.31 7.67
CA GLU A 158 -58.92 -36.53 6.49
C GLU A 158 -59.43 -35.71 5.31
N LYS A 159 -60.75 -35.51 5.22
CA LYS A 159 -61.39 -34.56 4.29
C LYS A 159 -60.90 -33.13 4.55
N LEU A 160 -60.88 -32.69 5.81
CA LEU A 160 -60.36 -31.37 6.21
C LEU A 160 -58.86 -31.23 5.91
N THR A 161 -58.05 -32.24 6.22
CA THR A 161 -56.60 -32.22 5.96
C THR A 161 -56.30 -32.14 4.46
N ASN A 162 -56.99 -32.93 3.65
CA ASN A 162 -56.85 -32.90 2.19
C ASN A 162 -57.38 -31.58 1.60
N PHE A 163 -58.45 -31.00 2.16
CA PHE A 163 -58.95 -29.69 1.78
C PHE A 163 -57.90 -28.58 2.01
N ILE A 164 -57.24 -28.57 3.17
CA ILE A 164 -56.17 -27.61 3.47
C ILE A 164 -54.98 -27.81 2.52
N LEU A 165 -54.54 -29.05 2.29
CA LEU A 165 -53.42 -29.36 1.39
C LEU A 165 -53.71 -29.05 -0.09
N THR A 166 -54.95 -29.17 -0.54
CA THR A 166 -55.31 -28.85 -1.94
C THR A 166 -55.47 -27.35 -2.17
N LYS A 167 -55.84 -26.59 -1.13
CA LYS A 167 -56.03 -25.14 -1.19
C LYS A 167 -54.79 -24.34 -0.80
N THR A 168 -53.80 -24.97 -0.15
CA THR A 168 -52.53 -24.34 0.24
C THR A 168 -51.33 -25.05 -0.41
N LYS A 169 -50.31 -24.31 -0.86
CA LYS A 169 -49.05 -24.88 -1.40
C LYS A 169 -47.86 -24.69 -0.43
N TYR A 170 -48.12 -24.60 0.87
CA TYR A 170 -47.06 -24.57 1.87
C TYR A 170 -46.44 -25.96 2.03
N PRO A 171 -45.17 -26.06 2.47
CA PRO A 171 -44.48 -27.34 2.69
C PRO A 171 -44.96 -28.03 3.98
N PHE A 172 -46.26 -28.04 4.25
CA PHE A 172 -46.84 -28.76 5.38
C PHE A 172 -47.05 -30.23 5.01
N THR A 173 -46.55 -31.12 5.85
CA THR A 173 -46.84 -32.56 5.78
C THR A 173 -48.20 -32.86 6.38
N LYS A 174 -48.81 -33.97 5.96
CA LYS A 174 -50.12 -34.42 6.46
C LYS A 174 -50.10 -34.62 7.98
N GLU A 175 -48.93 -34.99 8.52
CA GLU A 175 -48.66 -35.22 9.94
C GLU A 175 -48.58 -33.92 10.74
N GLN A 176 -48.06 -32.83 10.16
CA GLN A 176 -48.00 -31.52 10.80
C GLN A 176 -49.39 -30.89 10.95
N ILE A 177 -50.22 -30.99 9.92
CA ILE A 177 -51.63 -30.54 9.97
C ILE A 177 -52.39 -31.42 10.97
N ARG A 178 -52.10 -32.72 11.00
CA ARG A 178 -52.75 -33.63 11.94
C ARG A 178 -52.45 -33.24 13.40
N HIS A 179 -51.17 -33.06 13.70
CA HIS A 179 -50.76 -32.66 15.04
C HIS A 179 -51.35 -31.31 15.47
N PHE A 180 -51.43 -30.34 14.55
CA PHE A 180 -52.01 -29.03 14.83
C PHE A 180 -53.49 -29.11 15.24
N ILE A 181 -54.31 -29.86 14.48
CA ILE A 181 -55.75 -29.98 14.77
C ILE A 181 -55.98 -30.76 16.08
N GLU A 182 -55.18 -31.79 16.36
CA GLU A 182 -55.26 -32.56 17.62
C GLU A 182 -54.89 -31.71 18.85
N GLN A 183 -53.92 -30.81 18.72
CA GLN A 183 -53.52 -29.91 19.82
C GLN A 183 -54.56 -28.83 20.08
N GLN A 184 -55.17 -28.24 19.05
CA GLN A 184 -56.27 -27.28 19.20
C GLN A 184 -57.51 -27.93 19.84
N SER A 185 -57.78 -29.20 19.50
CA SER A 185 -58.82 -29.99 20.15
C SER A 185 -58.57 -30.25 21.64
N LYS A 186 -57.30 -30.38 22.07
CA LYS A 186 -56.92 -30.59 23.47
C LYS A 186 -56.96 -29.30 24.29
N ASN A 187 -56.70 -28.15 23.66
CA ASN A 187 -56.69 -26.84 24.31
C ASN A 187 -58.09 -26.21 24.48
N GLY A 188 -59.16 -26.92 24.14
CA GLY A 188 -60.55 -26.49 24.37
C GLY A 188 -61.03 -25.33 23.48
N GLN A 189 -60.22 -24.90 22.51
CA GLN A 189 -60.61 -23.92 21.49
C GLN A 189 -61.09 -24.65 20.24
N LEU A 190 -62.35 -25.09 20.21
CA LEU A 190 -62.95 -25.59 18.98
C LEU A 190 -64.27 -24.90 18.69
N ASN A 191 -64.21 -23.86 17.88
CA ASN A 191 -64.98 -23.91 16.65
C ASN A 191 -64.03 -24.48 15.60
N LEU A 192 -64.26 -25.72 15.17
CA LEU A 192 -63.59 -26.35 14.01
C LEU A 192 -64.05 -25.69 12.71
N ASP A 193 -64.07 -24.36 12.68
CA ASP A 193 -64.35 -23.61 11.47
C ASP A 193 -63.07 -23.61 10.63
N PRO A 194 -63.09 -24.14 9.39
CA PRO A 194 -61.92 -24.17 8.51
C PRO A 194 -61.22 -22.80 8.38
N TRP A 195 -61.97 -21.70 8.52
CA TRP A 195 -61.43 -20.34 8.48
C TRP A 195 -60.52 -20.01 9.65
N SER A 196 -60.86 -20.44 10.87
CA SER A 196 -60.04 -20.21 12.06
C SER A 196 -58.70 -20.96 11.98
N ILE A 197 -58.71 -22.14 11.33
CA ILE A 197 -57.52 -22.95 11.09
C ILE A 197 -56.63 -22.30 10.02
N ILE A 198 -57.22 -21.77 8.94
CA ILE A 198 -56.48 -21.04 7.89
C ILE A 198 -55.88 -19.75 8.44
N ASP A 199 -56.64 -18.97 9.21
CA ASP A 199 -56.17 -17.73 9.83
C ASP A 199 -55.04 -18.01 10.83
N ALA A 200 -55.15 -19.09 11.63
CA ALA A 200 -54.07 -19.53 12.51
C ALA A 200 -52.82 -19.98 11.74
N LEU A 201 -52.97 -20.79 10.69
CA LEU A 201 -51.84 -21.24 9.86
C LEU A 201 -51.17 -20.07 9.11
N ALA A 202 -51.92 -19.03 8.76
CA ALA A 202 -51.39 -17.79 8.18
C ALA A 202 -50.56 -16.96 9.19
N ILE A 203 -50.97 -16.94 10.47
CA ILE A 203 -50.23 -16.31 11.56
C ILE A 203 -48.97 -17.10 11.92
N PHE A 204 -49.03 -18.44 11.87
CA PHE A 204 -47.94 -19.34 12.27
C PHE A 204 -46.99 -19.77 11.14
N GLY A 205 -47.20 -19.28 9.91
CA GLY A 205 -46.39 -19.58 8.72
C GLY A 205 -44.90 -19.25 8.82
N SER A 206 -44.43 -18.74 9.97
CA SER A 206 -43.02 -18.46 10.24
C SER A 206 -42.43 -19.13 11.49
N THR A 207 -43.20 -19.77 12.39
CA THR A 207 -42.63 -20.44 13.59
C THR A 207 -43.57 -21.50 14.19
N PHE A 208 -43.18 -22.78 14.11
CA PHE A 208 -43.86 -23.91 14.78
C PHE A 208 -43.29 -24.10 16.21
N PRO A 209 -44.12 -24.20 17.27
CA PRO A 209 -43.63 -24.34 18.64
C PRO A 209 -43.87 -25.76 19.22
N TYR A 210 -43.03 -26.76 18.92
CA TYR A 210 -42.90 -27.99 19.73
C TYR A 210 -41.48 -28.60 19.60
N GLU A 211 -41.04 -29.33 20.64
CA GLU A 211 -39.65 -29.77 20.82
C GLU A 211 -39.08 -30.51 19.59
N MET A 212 -38.04 -29.90 19.02
CA MET A 212 -37.30 -30.46 17.90
C MET A 212 -36.56 -31.73 18.34
N PRO A 213 -36.40 -32.74 17.46
CA PRO A 213 -35.62 -33.93 17.76
C PRO A 213 -34.23 -33.54 18.26
N LYS A 214 -33.79 -34.08 19.40
CA LYS A 214 -32.49 -33.77 20.00
C LYS A 214 -31.41 -34.68 19.40
N ARG A 215 -30.20 -34.16 19.23
CA ARG A 215 -29.00 -34.89 18.82
C ARG A 215 -27.87 -34.54 19.77
N ASP A 216 -26.92 -35.45 19.93
CA ASP A 216 -25.77 -35.26 20.80
C ASP A 216 -24.65 -34.55 20.04
N CYS A 217 -23.97 -33.62 20.72
CA CYS A 217 -22.77 -32.96 20.22
C CYS A 217 -21.55 -33.86 20.44
N ASP A 218 -20.75 -34.11 19.40
CA ASP A 218 -19.55 -34.96 19.48
C ASP A 218 -18.42 -34.36 20.34
N VAL A 219 -18.52 -33.07 20.73
CA VAL A 219 -17.52 -32.36 21.55
C VAL A 219 -17.92 -32.28 23.02
N CYS A 220 -19.11 -31.72 23.32
CA CYS A 220 -19.56 -31.55 24.70
C CYS A 220 -20.43 -32.70 25.22
N MET A 221 -20.82 -33.65 24.35
CA MET A 221 -21.70 -34.80 24.67
C MET A 221 -23.08 -34.41 25.21
N GLU A 222 -23.50 -33.16 25.00
CA GLU A 222 -24.83 -32.68 25.41
C GLU A 222 -25.86 -32.87 24.29
N SER A 223 -27.06 -33.31 24.66
CA SER A 223 -28.20 -33.40 23.75
C SER A 223 -28.79 -32.02 23.48
N ARG A 224 -28.68 -31.55 22.23
CA ARG A 224 -29.17 -30.25 21.75
C ARG A 224 -30.27 -30.43 20.70
N PRO A 225 -31.20 -29.48 20.53
CA PRO A 225 -32.16 -29.51 19.42
C PRO A 225 -31.45 -29.69 18.07
N TYR A 226 -32.08 -30.37 17.11
CA TYR A 226 -31.50 -30.61 15.79
C TYR A 226 -31.01 -29.33 15.10
N ASP A 227 -31.77 -28.24 15.26
CA ASP A 227 -31.44 -26.92 14.71
C ASP A 227 -30.24 -26.25 15.41
N ASP A 228 -29.82 -26.74 16.58
CA ASP A 228 -28.66 -26.23 17.31
C ASP A 228 -27.38 -27.08 17.08
N ILE A 229 -27.43 -28.03 16.13
CA ILE A 229 -26.29 -28.87 15.74
C ILE A 229 -25.91 -28.62 14.28
N TYR A 230 -24.64 -28.30 14.07
CA TYR A 230 -24.02 -28.21 12.76
C TYR A 230 -23.35 -29.54 12.37
N VAL A 231 -23.52 -29.93 11.12
CA VAL A 231 -22.87 -31.12 10.53
C VAL A 231 -21.88 -30.65 9.48
N PHE A 232 -20.59 -30.93 9.67
CA PHE A 232 -19.54 -30.53 8.73
C PHE A 232 -19.52 -31.38 7.47
N ASP A 233 -19.13 -30.78 6.34
CA ASP A 233 -18.88 -31.48 5.07
C ASP A 233 -17.49 -32.15 5.06
N CYS A 234 -17.19 -32.90 6.11
CA CYS A 234 -15.98 -33.71 6.26
C CYS A 234 -16.28 -35.19 5.97
N SER A 235 -15.24 -35.98 5.70
CA SER A 235 -15.34 -37.43 5.41
C SER A 235 -16.25 -38.20 6.38
N ASP A 236 -16.21 -37.80 7.65
CA ASP A 236 -16.88 -38.49 8.75
C ASP A 236 -18.16 -37.78 9.23
N ASN A 237 -18.56 -36.68 8.57
CA ASN A 237 -19.75 -35.88 8.88
C ASN A 237 -19.90 -35.56 10.38
N HIS A 238 -18.82 -35.07 11.00
CA HIS A 238 -18.79 -34.69 12.41
C HIS A 238 -19.90 -33.70 12.79
N LYS A 239 -20.50 -33.89 13.96
CA LYS A 239 -21.70 -33.17 14.41
C LYS A 239 -21.40 -32.47 15.72
N ILE A 240 -21.50 -31.15 15.73
CA ILE A 240 -21.23 -30.37 16.94
C ILE A 240 -22.28 -29.28 17.13
N CYS A 241 -22.55 -28.89 18.36
CA CYS A 241 -23.44 -27.76 18.62
C CYS A 241 -22.79 -26.43 18.19
N TYR A 242 -23.61 -25.41 17.89
CA TYR A 242 -23.10 -24.12 17.42
C TYR A 242 -22.20 -23.40 18.43
N SER A 243 -22.41 -23.61 19.73
CA SER A 243 -21.51 -23.08 20.76
C SER A 243 -20.11 -23.71 20.69
N CYS A 244 -20.04 -25.05 20.65
CA CYS A 244 -18.77 -25.77 20.47
C CYS A 244 -18.11 -25.44 19.13
N TYR A 245 -18.91 -25.16 18.08
CA TYR A 245 -18.38 -24.73 16.79
C TYR A 245 -17.68 -23.37 16.89
N TYR A 246 -18.33 -22.38 17.50
CA TYR A 246 -17.73 -21.07 17.73
C TYR A 246 -16.49 -21.16 18.63
N ASP A 247 -16.55 -21.91 19.74
CA ASP A 247 -15.44 -22.05 20.67
C ASP A 247 -14.23 -22.75 20.02
N SER A 248 -14.47 -23.76 19.18
CA SER A 248 -13.42 -24.41 18.40
C SER A 248 -12.74 -23.42 17.45
N CYS A 249 -13.51 -22.58 16.76
CA CYS A 249 -12.96 -21.52 15.90
C CYS A 249 -12.11 -20.54 16.73
N LYS A 250 -12.64 -20.04 17.84
CA LYS A 250 -11.96 -19.05 18.70
C LYS A 250 -10.69 -19.60 19.33
N SER A 251 -10.71 -20.86 19.79
CA SER A 251 -9.53 -21.54 20.34
C SER A 251 -8.43 -21.67 19.28
N LYS A 252 -8.76 -22.11 18.06
CA LYS A 252 -7.80 -22.19 16.95
C LYS A 252 -7.28 -20.82 16.52
N MET A 253 -8.13 -19.79 16.55
CA MET A 253 -7.70 -18.41 16.29
C MET A 253 -6.64 -17.95 17.30
N ASN A 254 -6.88 -18.20 18.59
CA ASN A 254 -5.95 -17.86 19.68
C ASN A 254 -4.63 -18.63 19.56
N ASN A 255 -4.67 -19.87 19.09
CA ASN A 255 -3.48 -20.69 18.85
C ASN A 255 -2.75 -20.34 17.55
N GLY A 256 -3.31 -19.47 16.70
CA GLY A 256 -2.67 -19.06 15.46
C GLY A 256 -2.84 -20.06 14.30
N GLU A 257 -3.79 -20.99 14.39
CA GLU A 257 -3.99 -22.11 13.47
C GLU A 257 -5.01 -21.83 12.36
N ILE A 258 -4.97 -22.60 11.28
CA ILE A 258 -6.02 -22.56 10.24
C ILE A 258 -7.30 -23.16 10.84
N LEU A 259 -8.44 -22.52 10.59
CA LEU A 259 -9.73 -23.03 11.06
C LEU A 259 -10.08 -24.29 10.27
N THR A 260 -10.17 -25.39 11.00
CA THR A 260 -10.52 -26.73 10.52
C THR A 260 -11.72 -27.23 11.31
N CYS A 261 -12.34 -28.32 10.85
CA CYS A 261 -13.34 -29.06 11.61
C CYS A 261 -12.86 -29.30 13.06
N ALA A 262 -13.77 -29.26 14.03
CA ALA A 262 -13.41 -29.39 15.44
C ALA A 262 -12.71 -30.73 15.76
N LEU A 263 -13.02 -31.78 14.99
CA LEU A 263 -12.57 -33.15 15.24
C LEU A 263 -11.61 -33.71 14.17
N CYS A 264 -11.38 -32.98 13.07
CA CYS A 264 -10.45 -33.42 12.03
C CYS A 264 -9.73 -32.26 11.34
N THR A 265 -8.77 -32.58 10.48
CA THR A 265 -7.90 -31.60 9.81
C THR A 265 -8.52 -30.95 8.57
N ASN A 266 -9.79 -31.23 8.26
CA ASN A 266 -10.43 -30.65 7.07
C ASN A 266 -10.64 -29.14 7.26
N PRO A 267 -10.09 -28.29 6.36
CA PRO A 267 -10.20 -26.84 6.47
C PRO A 267 -11.62 -26.38 6.20
N LEU A 268 -12.09 -25.43 7.02
CA LEU A 268 -13.43 -24.87 6.88
C LEU A 268 -13.51 -23.98 5.65
N ARG A 269 -14.56 -24.16 4.85
CA ARG A 269 -14.90 -23.34 3.68
C ARG A 269 -15.72 -22.12 4.09
N ASP A 270 -15.75 -21.09 3.25
CA ASP A 270 -16.56 -19.88 3.49
C ASP A 270 -18.04 -20.22 3.73
N GLY A 271 -18.57 -21.20 2.99
CA GLY A 271 -19.94 -21.68 3.16
C GLY A 271 -20.21 -22.26 4.56
N GLU A 272 -19.22 -22.92 5.17
CA GLU A 272 -19.32 -23.52 6.50
C GLU A 272 -19.13 -22.48 7.61
N LEU A 273 -18.23 -21.51 7.40
CA LEU A 273 -18.06 -20.38 8.32
C LEU A 273 -19.32 -19.51 8.37
N ASN A 274 -20.02 -19.35 7.24
CA ASN A 274 -21.27 -18.59 7.14
C ASN A 274 -22.43 -19.19 7.94
N GLN A 275 -22.33 -20.45 8.35
CA GLN A 275 -23.35 -21.10 9.16
C GLN A 275 -23.19 -20.81 10.65
N LEU A 276 -22.09 -20.20 11.10
CA LEU A 276 -21.91 -19.81 12.51
C LEU A 276 -23.03 -18.84 12.95
N ARG A 277 -23.75 -19.21 14.02
CA ARG A 277 -24.81 -18.40 14.64
C ARG A 277 -24.24 -17.29 15.53
N ILE A 278 -23.51 -16.36 14.91
CA ILE A 278 -22.83 -15.25 15.61
C ILE A 278 -23.16 -13.91 14.96
N SER A 279 -22.76 -12.82 15.61
CA SER A 279 -22.97 -11.48 15.06
C SER A 279 -22.23 -11.30 13.72
N ASN A 280 -22.77 -10.47 12.83
CA ASN A 280 -22.13 -10.15 11.55
C ASN A 280 -20.74 -9.54 11.72
N GLU A 281 -20.45 -8.90 12.85
CA GLU A 281 -19.14 -8.33 13.17
C GLU A 281 -18.13 -9.43 13.51
N GLU A 282 -18.49 -10.37 14.40
CA GLU A 282 -17.63 -11.50 14.73
C GLU A 282 -17.39 -12.43 13.54
N LEU A 283 -18.42 -12.66 12.73
CA LEU A 283 -18.33 -13.45 11.50
C LEU A 283 -17.30 -12.86 10.52
N ARG A 284 -17.26 -11.51 10.39
CA ARG A 284 -16.24 -10.83 9.59
C ARG A 284 -14.83 -11.07 10.14
N ILE A 285 -14.65 -10.95 11.45
CA ILE A 285 -13.35 -11.17 12.10
C ILE A 285 -12.85 -12.61 11.85
N ILE A 286 -13.72 -13.61 12.02
CA ILE A 286 -13.38 -15.02 11.80
C ILE A 286 -13.06 -15.30 10.32
N ARG A 287 -13.86 -14.77 9.38
CA ARG A 287 -13.58 -14.91 7.95
C ARG A 287 -12.27 -14.26 7.55
N ASP A 288 -12.07 -13.00 7.96
CA ASP A 288 -10.85 -12.25 7.64
C ASP A 288 -9.61 -12.97 8.20
N TYR A 289 -9.74 -13.58 9.39
CA TYR A 289 -8.70 -14.43 9.96
C TYR A 289 -8.43 -15.68 9.12
N GLN A 290 -9.47 -16.46 8.77
CA GLN A 290 -9.32 -17.68 7.96
C GLN A 290 -8.69 -17.36 6.61
N ILE A 291 -9.17 -16.30 5.94
CA ILE A 291 -8.64 -15.85 4.65
C ILE A 291 -7.17 -15.48 4.81
N LYS A 292 -6.83 -14.66 5.80
CA LYS A 292 -5.45 -14.24 6.04
C LYS A 292 -4.54 -15.44 6.32
N LYS A 293 -4.95 -16.38 7.16
CA LYS A 293 -4.14 -17.55 7.54
C LYS A 293 -3.99 -18.58 6.43
N THR A 294 -5.08 -18.91 5.74
CA THR A 294 -5.02 -19.82 4.58
C THR A 294 -4.19 -19.22 3.45
N PHE A 295 -4.29 -17.90 3.24
CA PHE A 295 -3.48 -17.18 2.27
C PHE A 295 -2.01 -17.07 2.69
N ASP A 296 -1.71 -16.79 3.96
CA ASP A 296 -0.35 -16.78 4.49
C ASP A 296 0.31 -18.17 4.32
N ALA A 297 -0.44 -19.24 4.58
CA ALA A 297 0.03 -20.62 4.36
C ALA A 297 0.27 -20.93 2.86
N TYR A 298 -0.56 -20.38 1.96
CA TYR A 298 -0.40 -20.54 0.52
C TYR A 298 0.76 -19.71 -0.06
N SER A 299 0.86 -18.44 0.31
CA SER A 299 1.93 -17.52 -0.11
C SER A 299 3.30 -17.94 0.40
N SER A 300 3.37 -18.57 1.58
CA SER A 300 4.61 -19.18 2.08
C SER A 300 5.06 -20.39 1.25
N ARG A 301 4.14 -21.07 0.57
CA ARG A 301 4.40 -22.27 -0.24
C ARG A 301 4.60 -21.96 -1.73
N THR A 302 4.10 -20.83 -2.21
CA THR A 302 4.08 -20.48 -3.63
C THR A 302 5.10 -19.38 -3.93
N ARG A 303 6.15 -19.71 -4.68
CA ARG A 303 7.17 -18.74 -5.11
C ARG A 303 6.54 -17.73 -6.08
N GLY A 304 6.74 -16.42 -5.84
CA GLY A 304 6.32 -15.35 -6.76
C GLY A 304 5.21 -14.42 -6.23
N ILE A 305 4.66 -14.64 -5.04
CA ILE A 305 3.63 -13.76 -4.47
C ILE A 305 4.29 -12.62 -3.66
N ILE A 306 4.04 -11.37 -4.07
CA ILE A 306 4.50 -10.15 -3.42
C ILE A 306 3.36 -9.58 -2.56
N LYS A 307 3.64 -9.34 -1.28
CA LYS A 307 2.69 -8.72 -0.34
C LYS A 307 3.17 -7.33 0.07
N CYS A 308 2.21 -6.42 0.27
CA CYS A 308 2.56 -5.12 0.84
C CYS A 308 3.13 -5.28 2.26
N PRO A 309 4.24 -4.61 2.62
CA PRO A 309 4.80 -4.65 3.97
C PRO A 309 3.95 -3.86 4.99
N ASN A 310 2.97 -3.08 4.54
CA ASN A 310 2.02 -2.41 5.43
C ASN A 310 0.98 -3.42 5.92
N GLN A 311 0.97 -3.70 7.23
CA GLN A 311 0.09 -4.72 7.84
C GLN A 311 -1.42 -4.44 7.63
N ASN A 312 -1.78 -3.18 7.41
CA ASN A 312 -3.17 -2.75 7.17
C ASN A 312 -3.52 -2.65 5.67
N CYS A 313 -2.60 -3.02 4.77
CA CYS A 313 -2.81 -2.95 3.33
C CYS A 313 -3.07 -4.36 2.75
N PRO A 314 -4.25 -4.61 2.15
CA PRO A 314 -4.57 -5.91 1.57
C PRO A 314 -3.95 -6.13 0.18
N TRP A 315 -3.09 -5.24 -0.29
CA TRP A 315 -2.53 -5.31 -1.64
C TRP A 315 -1.52 -6.45 -1.79
N ILE A 316 -1.74 -7.25 -2.83
CA ILE A 316 -0.91 -8.40 -3.20
C ILE A 316 -0.78 -8.39 -4.73
N ALA A 317 0.37 -8.83 -5.23
CA ALA A 317 0.61 -9.07 -6.65
C ALA A 317 1.39 -10.36 -6.88
N GLU A 318 1.29 -10.92 -8.07
CA GLU A 318 2.15 -12.00 -8.54
C GLU A 318 3.28 -11.42 -9.39
N ALA A 319 4.51 -11.83 -9.11
CA ALA A 319 5.68 -11.48 -9.89
C ALA A 319 5.78 -12.39 -11.12
N ALA A 320 6.04 -11.81 -12.28
CA ALA A 320 6.32 -12.57 -13.50
C ALA A 320 7.55 -13.49 -13.30
N ASP A 321 8.57 -12.96 -12.63
CA ASP A 321 9.78 -13.69 -12.27
C ASP A 321 9.99 -13.67 -10.73
N PRO A 322 9.84 -14.81 -10.04
CA PRO A 322 9.92 -14.89 -8.58
C PRO A 322 11.27 -14.50 -7.97
N ASN A 323 12.34 -14.55 -8.77
CA ASN A 323 13.70 -14.28 -8.32
C ASN A 323 14.21 -12.90 -8.78
N GLU A 324 13.42 -12.17 -9.57
CA GLU A 324 13.84 -10.85 -10.04
C GLU A 324 13.57 -9.78 -8.99
N ARG A 325 14.57 -8.94 -8.77
CA ARG A 325 14.52 -7.83 -7.83
C ARG A 325 14.08 -6.56 -8.55
N PHE A 326 12.91 -6.04 -8.19
CA PHE A 326 12.42 -4.79 -8.73
C PHE A 326 11.70 -3.94 -7.67
N ARG A 327 11.50 -2.66 -8.01
CA ARG A 327 10.80 -1.70 -7.16
C ARG A 327 9.30 -1.89 -7.29
N VAL A 328 8.64 -2.07 -6.17
CA VAL A 328 7.19 -2.21 -6.10
C VAL A 328 6.62 -0.98 -5.41
N THR A 329 5.72 -0.28 -6.08
CA THR A 329 4.94 0.81 -5.50
C THR A 329 3.52 0.30 -5.28
N CYS A 330 3.09 0.19 -4.03
CA CYS A 330 1.75 -0.28 -3.70
C CYS A 330 0.70 0.74 -4.20
N PRO A 331 -0.29 0.36 -5.03
CA PRO A 331 -1.31 1.27 -5.54
C PRO A 331 -2.35 1.69 -4.49
N ILE A 332 -2.42 1.00 -3.34
CA ILE A 332 -3.38 1.30 -2.26
C ILE A 332 -2.77 2.30 -1.27
N CYS A 333 -1.56 2.01 -0.76
CA CYS A 333 -0.94 2.84 0.27
C CYS A 333 0.26 3.65 -0.20
N ASN A 334 0.59 3.60 -1.49
CA ASN A 334 1.73 4.28 -2.12
C ASN A 334 3.10 3.97 -1.51
N LYS A 335 3.19 2.91 -0.70
CA LYS A 335 4.46 2.49 -0.09
C LYS A 335 5.35 1.82 -1.14
N GLU A 336 6.61 2.24 -1.17
CA GLU A 336 7.64 1.68 -2.06
C GLU A 336 8.51 0.65 -1.31
N PHE A 337 8.69 -0.52 -1.91
CA PHE A 337 9.45 -1.61 -1.30
C PHE A 337 10.04 -2.56 -2.35
N CYS A 338 10.93 -3.45 -1.91
CA CYS A 338 11.58 -4.45 -2.73
C CYS A 338 10.72 -5.72 -2.86
N SER A 339 10.59 -6.23 -4.09
CA SER A 339 9.84 -7.46 -4.41
C SER A 339 10.32 -8.70 -3.64
N LEU A 340 11.62 -8.79 -3.31
CA LEU A 340 12.22 -9.97 -2.69
C LEU A 340 12.22 -9.91 -1.16
N CYS A 341 12.72 -8.82 -0.57
CA CYS A 341 12.92 -8.73 0.88
C CYS A 341 11.81 -7.98 1.63
N ASN A 342 10.84 -7.39 0.92
CA ASN A 342 9.78 -6.54 1.48
C ASN A 342 10.25 -5.33 2.30
N GLN A 343 11.54 -4.98 2.26
CA GLN A 343 12.09 -3.76 2.86
C GLN A 343 11.97 -2.58 1.90
N GLN A 344 12.24 -1.37 2.38
CA GLN A 344 12.31 -0.18 1.52
C GLN A 344 13.25 -0.44 0.33
N TYR A 345 12.81 -0.07 -0.87
CA TYR A 345 13.58 -0.38 -2.08
C TYR A 345 14.98 0.24 -2.00
N HIS A 346 15.98 -0.51 -2.47
CA HIS A 346 17.38 -0.14 -2.36
C HIS A 346 18.06 -0.28 -3.73
N TYR A 347 18.68 0.78 -4.26
CA TYR A 347 19.21 0.80 -5.62
C TYR A 347 20.60 0.17 -5.71
N ARG A 348 21.54 0.68 -4.90
CA ARG A 348 22.98 0.41 -4.99
C ARG A 348 23.47 -0.75 -4.12
N THR A 349 22.57 -1.62 -3.68
CA THR A 349 22.91 -2.75 -2.80
C THR A 349 21.95 -3.92 -3.02
N THR A 350 22.43 -5.13 -2.70
CA THR A 350 21.64 -6.36 -2.74
C THR A 350 20.79 -6.52 -1.47
N CYS A 351 19.78 -7.39 -1.54
CA CYS A 351 18.94 -7.69 -0.38
C CYS A 351 19.74 -8.31 0.78
N GLU A 352 20.80 -9.05 0.47
CA GLU A 352 21.66 -9.72 1.46
C GLU A 352 22.57 -8.74 2.21
N GLN A 353 23.06 -7.70 1.52
CA GLN A 353 23.95 -6.70 2.11
C GLN A 353 23.20 -5.64 2.93
N LEU A 354 21.90 -5.41 2.65
CA LEU A 354 21.11 -4.36 3.28
C LEU A 354 21.11 -4.40 4.82
N PRO A 355 20.95 -5.55 5.51
CA PRO A 355 20.97 -5.60 6.97
C PRO A 355 22.31 -5.17 7.55
N GLN A 356 23.41 -5.61 6.93
CA GLN A 356 24.77 -5.28 7.37
C GLN A 356 25.06 -3.78 7.22
N ILE A 357 24.69 -3.20 6.08
CA ILE A 357 24.85 -1.76 5.83
C ILE A 357 24.00 -0.95 6.81
N THR A 358 22.74 -1.36 7.02
CA THR A 358 21.83 -0.72 7.97
C THR A 358 22.41 -0.72 9.39
N GLN A 359 22.90 -1.86 9.87
CA GLN A 359 23.53 -1.96 11.19
C GLN A 359 24.78 -1.09 11.30
N ARG A 360 25.65 -1.10 10.29
CA ARG A 360 26.86 -0.27 10.24
C ARG A 360 26.54 1.22 10.27
N TRP A 361 25.49 1.63 9.56
CA TRP A 361 24.99 3.00 9.53
C TRP A 361 24.47 3.45 10.89
N PHE A 362 23.64 2.64 11.55
CA PHE A 362 23.17 2.95 12.91
C PHE A 362 24.31 3.05 13.91
N PHE A 363 25.28 2.14 13.83
CA PHE A 363 26.48 2.19 14.67
C PHE A 363 27.27 3.48 14.42
N TRP A 364 27.50 3.86 13.16
CA TRP A 364 28.12 5.13 12.80
C TRP A 364 27.38 6.31 13.46
N CYS A 365 26.06 6.34 13.32
CA CYS A 365 25.23 7.44 13.81
C CYS A 365 25.26 7.59 15.34
N GLN A 366 25.31 6.48 16.07
CA GLN A 366 25.19 6.46 17.52
C GLN A 366 26.53 6.64 18.24
N THR A 367 27.63 6.08 17.72
CA THR A 367 28.88 5.95 18.49
C THR A 367 30.09 6.55 17.79
N GLU A 368 30.28 6.29 16.49
CA GLU A 368 31.53 6.64 15.82
C GLU A 368 31.58 8.06 15.25
N ARG A 369 30.42 8.60 14.82
CA ARG A 369 30.35 9.88 14.10
C ARG A 369 31.08 11.00 14.86
N ALA A 370 30.71 11.22 16.12
CA ALA A 370 31.28 12.31 16.91
C ALA A 370 32.80 12.14 17.09
N ARG A 371 33.25 10.93 17.44
CA ARG A 371 34.68 10.62 17.61
C ARG A 371 35.47 10.85 16.32
N TYR A 372 34.95 10.39 15.19
CA TYR A 372 35.59 10.57 13.90
C TYR A 372 35.69 12.04 13.52
N LEU A 373 34.60 12.81 13.64
CA LEU A 373 34.60 14.24 13.30
C LEU A 373 35.58 15.04 14.18
N THR A 374 35.69 14.73 15.47
CA THR A 374 36.68 15.37 16.36
C THR A 374 38.11 15.02 15.94
N MET A 375 38.39 13.74 15.67
CA MET A 375 39.71 13.30 15.19
C MET A 375 40.08 13.96 13.85
N ARG A 376 39.13 14.03 12.91
CA ARG A 376 39.28 14.67 11.60
C ARG A 376 39.58 16.16 11.74
N ALA A 377 38.87 16.87 12.62
CA ALA A 377 39.11 18.29 12.88
C ALA A 377 40.52 18.57 13.46
N GLN A 378 41.00 17.71 14.36
CA GLN A 378 42.36 17.80 14.90
C GLN A 378 43.42 17.55 13.81
N GLN A 379 43.20 16.54 12.97
CA GLN A 379 44.08 16.23 11.85
C GLN A 379 44.14 17.37 10.82
N ASP A 380 42.98 17.95 10.47
CA ASP A 380 42.90 19.11 9.57
C ASP A 380 43.64 20.33 10.14
N ALA A 381 43.51 20.60 11.44
CA ALA A 381 44.21 21.69 12.11
C ALA A 381 45.73 21.48 12.14
N ALA A 382 46.18 20.25 12.40
CA ALA A 382 47.59 19.88 12.36
C ALA A 382 48.17 20.03 10.94
N TYR A 383 47.46 19.52 9.92
CA TYR A 383 47.84 19.66 8.52
C TYR A 383 47.89 21.12 8.08
N ALA A 384 46.90 21.93 8.45
CA ALA A 384 46.87 23.36 8.15
C ALA A 384 48.11 24.08 8.72
N THR A 385 48.50 23.76 9.96
CA THR A 385 49.71 24.31 10.60
C THR A 385 50.97 23.93 9.80
N GLN A 386 51.13 22.65 9.47
CA GLN A 386 52.27 22.15 8.68
C GLN A 386 52.33 22.80 7.29
N LEU A 387 51.19 22.97 6.63
CA LEU A 387 51.10 23.61 5.32
C LEU A 387 51.48 25.09 5.37
N THR A 388 51.05 25.82 6.41
CA THR A 388 51.45 27.23 6.60
C THR A 388 52.96 27.35 6.83
N ASP A 389 53.55 26.46 7.62
CA ASP A 389 54.99 26.41 7.86
C ASP A 389 55.78 26.08 6.59
N TYR A 390 55.31 25.11 5.81
CA TYR A 390 55.88 24.75 4.52
C TYR A 390 55.83 25.94 3.54
N ASN A 391 54.66 26.56 3.38
CA ASN A 391 54.47 27.70 2.47
C ASN A 391 55.35 28.89 2.87
N ARG A 392 55.49 29.15 4.18
CA ARG A 392 56.42 30.16 4.71
C ARG A 392 57.86 29.86 4.30
N LYS A 393 58.34 28.64 4.55
CA LYS A 393 59.71 28.22 4.18
C LYS A 393 59.94 28.25 2.66
N SER A 394 58.95 27.87 1.87
CA SER A 394 59.00 27.93 0.40
C SER A 394 59.16 29.37 -0.08
N ASN A 395 58.32 30.28 0.42
CA ASN A 395 58.38 31.69 0.07
C ASN A 395 59.70 32.34 0.52
N ASP A 396 60.18 32.03 1.73
CA ASP A 396 61.49 32.50 2.19
C ASP A 396 62.63 32.03 1.29
N ASN A 397 62.60 30.77 0.86
CA ASN A 397 63.59 30.22 -0.07
C ASN A 397 63.53 30.88 -1.45
N GLU A 398 62.33 31.09 -1.99
CA GLU A 398 62.11 31.82 -3.24
C GLU A 398 62.61 33.26 -3.16
N ASN A 399 62.34 33.96 -2.06
CA ASN A 399 62.81 35.33 -1.83
C ASN A 399 64.33 35.41 -1.73
N ARG A 400 64.97 34.45 -1.04
CA ARG A 400 66.44 34.34 -1.00
C ARG A 400 67.02 34.09 -2.38
N ASN A 401 66.45 33.15 -3.14
CA ASN A 401 66.90 32.88 -4.52
C ASN A 401 66.68 34.09 -5.44
N ARG A 402 65.62 34.86 -5.25
CA ARG A 402 65.36 36.10 -5.99
C ARG A 402 66.39 37.18 -5.66
N ASP A 403 66.70 37.39 -4.38
CA ASP A 403 67.75 38.33 -3.95
C ASP A 403 69.13 37.91 -4.47
N LEU A 404 69.44 36.61 -4.43
CA LEU A 404 70.68 36.05 -5.01
C LEU A 404 70.78 36.33 -6.51
N ARG A 405 69.70 36.13 -7.27
CA ARG A 405 69.65 36.46 -8.71
C ARG A 405 69.83 37.95 -8.94
N ARG A 406 69.13 38.81 -8.18
CA ARG A 406 69.25 40.27 -8.30
C ARG A 406 70.69 40.74 -8.07
N ARG A 407 71.34 40.29 -6.99
CA ARG A 407 72.74 40.66 -6.70
C ARG A 407 73.71 40.16 -7.76
N TYR A 408 73.43 39.00 -8.34
CA TYR A 408 74.21 38.49 -9.46
C TYR A 408 74.01 39.34 -10.73
N ASP A 409 72.77 39.72 -11.04
CA ASP A 409 72.47 40.59 -12.18
C ASP A 409 73.10 41.98 -12.02
N GLU A 410 73.07 42.56 -10.81
CA GLU A 410 73.77 43.80 -10.46
C GLU A 410 75.28 43.66 -10.70
N LEU A 411 75.90 42.59 -10.19
CA LEU A 411 77.32 42.30 -10.40
C LEU A 411 77.66 42.12 -11.88
N MET A 412 76.82 41.43 -12.65
CA MET A 412 77.03 41.22 -14.08
C MET A 412 76.88 42.53 -14.88
N ASN A 413 75.94 43.40 -14.50
CA ASN A 413 75.78 44.72 -15.09
C ASN A 413 77.01 45.62 -14.79
N ASP A 414 77.53 45.58 -13.56
CA ASP A 414 78.75 46.29 -13.18
C ASP A 414 79.97 45.79 -13.95
N GLU A 415 80.14 44.48 -14.09
CA GLU A 415 81.24 43.90 -14.87
C GLU A 415 81.13 44.24 -16.36
N LYS A 416 79.91 44.24 -16.91
CA LYS A 416 79.66 44.68 -18.30
C LYS A 416 79.96 46.17 -18.47
N TYR A 417 79.49 47.01 -17.54
CA TYR A 417 79.78 48.44 -17.57
C TYR A 417 81.29 48.71 -17.53
N LYS A 418 82.05 48.00 -16.68
CA LYS A 418 83.51 48.09 -16.64
C LYS A 418 84.13 47.64 -17.96
N ALA A 419 83.64 46.58 -18.60
CA ALA A 419 84.17 46.11 -19.88
C ALA A 419 83.95 47.12 -21.01
N ASP A 420 82.78 47.76 -21.04
CA ASP A 420 82.41 48.73 -22.08
C ASP A 420 83.07 50.11 -21.86
N ASN A 421 83.25 50.54 -20.59
CA ASN A 421 83.66 51.91 -20.25
C ASN A 421 85.04 52.04 -19.61
N CYS A 422 85.69 50.95 -19.20
CA CYS A 422 87.00 50.99 -18.54
C CYS A 422 88.11 50.31 -19.35
N ARG A 423 89.33 50.84 -19.21
CA ARG A 423 90.54 50.31 -19.84
C ARG A 423 91.61 50.03 -18.79
N LEU A 424 92.58 49.20 -19.14
CA LEU A 424 93.71 48.85 -18.28
C LEU A 424 94.87 49.81 -18.53
N CYS A 425 95.46 50.36 -17.46
CA CYS A 425 96.69 51.13 -17.57
C CYS A 425 97.83 50.23 -18.12
N PRO A 426 98.54 50.63 -19.18
CA PRO A 426 99.63 49.81 -19.75
C PRO A 426 100.77 49.51 -18.78
N SER A 427 101.01 50.38 -17.79
CA SER A 427 102.14 50.24 -16.85
C SER A 427 101.80 49.39 -15.62
N CYS A 428 100.63 49.59 -15.02
CA CYS A 428 100.27 48.90 -13.76
C CYS A 428 99.04 47.99 -13.86
N LYS A 429 98.42 47.87 -15.04
CA LYS A 429 97.21 47.07 -15.32
C LYS A 429 96.00 47.40 -14.43
N ARG A 430 96.00 48.56 -13.76
CA ARG A 430 94.85 49.04 -12.99
C ARG A 430 93.71 49.42 -13.92
N VAL A 431 92.47 49.14 -13.50
CA VAL A 431 91.26 49.55 -14.21
C VAL A 431 91.07 51.05 -14.06
N VAL A 432 90.98 51.76 -15.19
CA VAL A 432 90.80 53.21 -15.27
C VAL A 432 89.54 53.49 -16.08
N GLN A 433 88.68 54.35 -15.56
CA GLN A 433 87.47 54.84 -16.22
C GLN A 433 87.73 56.24 -16.78
N ARG A 434 87.22 56.53 -17.97
CA ARG A 434 87.24 57.89 -18.53
C ARG A 434 85.93 58.59 -18.16
N LEU A 435 86.03 59.72 -17.46
CA LEU A 435 84.86 60.52 -17.09
C LEU A 435 84.47 61.45 -18.24
N GLU A 436 85.35 62.37 -18.65
CA GLU A 436 85.18 63.25 -19.83
C GLU A 436 86.56 63.73 -20.33
N GLY A 437 86.68 64.16 -21.60
CA GLY A 437 87.87 64.86 -22.12
C GLY A 437 88.74 64.12 -23.14
N CYS A 438 89.98 64.60 -23.30
CA CYS A 438 90.97 64.19 -24.31
C CYS A 438 91.52 62.76 -24.05
N ASP A 439 91.99 62.08 -25.10
CA ASP A 439 92.54 60.72 -25.01
C ASP A 439 93.88 60.61 -24.26
N SER A 440 94.47 61.72 -23.79
CA SER A 440 95.68 61.73 -22.98
C SER A 440 95.34 61.60 -21.48
N MET A 441 95.59 60.43 -20.90
CA MET A 441 95.23 60.10 -19.52
C MET A 441 96.47 59.92 -18.63
N ILE A 442 96.33 60.18 -17.32
CA ILE A 442 97.35 59.91 -16.30
C ILE A 442 96.78 58.89 -15.30
N CYS A 443 97.47 57.78 -15.08
CA CYS A 443 96.97 56.74 -14.17
C CYS A 443 96.94 57.24 -12.71
N GLY A 444 95.75 57.44 -12.17
CA GLY A 444 95.53 57.88 -10.79
C GLY A 444 95.46 59.39 -10.60
N GLN A 445 95.42 60.19 -11.68
CA GLN A 445 95.31 61.64 -11.58
C GLN A 445 94.57 62.23 -12.79
N ASP A 446 93.80 63.29 -12.58
CA ASP A 446 93.20 64.04 -13.69
C ASP A 446 94.28 64.70 -14.54
N ALA A 447 94.11 64.70 -15.86
CA ALA A 447 95.06 65.33 -16.80
C ALA A 447 95.25 66.84 -16.53
N HIS A 448 94.28 67.49 -15.88
CA HIS A 448 94.28 68.91 -15.53
C HIS A 448 94.52 69.21 -14.04
N GLY A 449 94.83 68.20 -13.22
CA GLY A 449 95.12 68.36 -11.80
C GLY A 449 93.88 68.64 -10.94
N GLY A 450 93.84 68.06 -9.74
CA GLY A 450 92.71 68.23 -8.81
C GLY A 450 92.45 66.98 -7.97
N ASN A 451 92.14 65.85 -8.62
CA ASN A 451 92.02 64.56 -7.93
C ASN A 451 93.27 63.71 -8.10
N VAL A 452 93.88 63.31 -6.99
CA VAL A 452 94.94 62.29 -6.93
C VAL A 452 94.38 61.07 -6.22
N GLN A 453 94.25 59.97 -6.96
CA GLN A 453 93.87 58.66 -6.47
C GLN A 453 95.08 57.71 -6.51
N SER A 454 94.92 56.51 -5.97
CA SER A 454 95.99 55.50 -6.04
C SER A 454 96.21 55.04 -7.49
N GLY A 455 97.36 55.39 -8.06
CA GLY A 455 97.78 55.00 -9.41
C GLY A 455 99.29 55.07 -9.56
N CYS A 456 99.81 54.61 -10.71
CA CYS A 456 101.26 54.60 -10.96
C CYS A 456 101.80 55.93 -11.53
N GLY A 457 100.92 56.89 -11.81
CA GLY A 457 101.30 58.20 -12.38
C GLY A 457 101.74 58.15 -13.85
N ALA A 458 101.71 56.99 -14.51
CA ALA A 458 102.10 56.86 -15.91
C ALA A 458 101.09 57.58 -16.84
N LYS A 459 101.60 58.31 -17.83
CA LYS A 459 100.81 58.92 -18.90
C LYS A 459 100.60 57.91 -20.03
N PHE A 460 99.38 57.79 -20.53
CA PHE A 460 99.07 56.85 -21.61
C PHE A 460 97.93 57.37 -22.49
N ASN A 461 97.84 56.86 -23.71
CA ASN A 461 96.74 57.17 -24.62
C ASN A 461 95.58 56.19 -24.40
N TRP A 462 94.39 56.72 -24.14
CA TRP A 462 93.16 55.97 -23.93
C TRP A 462 92.81 55.07 -25.12
N ALA A 463 92.90 55.56 -26.35
CA ALA A 463 92.52 54.82 -27.56
C ALA A 463 93.38 53.56 -27.79
N GLN A 464 94.65 53.60 -27.36
CA GLN A 464 95.62 52.51 -27.50
C GLN A 464 95.66 51.56 -26.29
N ALA A 465 95.00 51.91 -25.18
CA ALA A 465 94.98 51.08 -23.99
C ALA A 465 94.06 49.85 -24.16
N GLN A 466 94.44 48.72 -23.58
CA GLN A 466 93.68 47.47 -23.63
C GLN A 466 92.35 47.62 -22.86
N ASN A 467 91.26 47.13 -23.43
CA ASN A 467 89.95 47.11 -22.76
C ASN A 467 89.99 46.19 -21.53
N TYR A 468 89.24 46.57 -20.49
CA TYR A 468 88.99 45.66 -19.38
C TYR A 468 88.24 44.41 -19.86
N THR A 469 88.63 43.24 -19.36
CA THR A 469 87.90 41.97 -19.60
C THR A 469 87.36 41.49 -18.27
N ALA A 470 86.05 41.28 -18.20
CA ALA A 470 85.39 40.81 -16.99
C ALA A 470 85.99 39.49 -16.50
N ALA A 471 86.19 39.37 -15.17
CA ALA A 471 86.58 38.10 -14.58
C ALA A 471 85.41 37.11 -14.67
N ALA A 472 85.72 35.81 -14.86
CA ALA A 472 84.71 34.77 -14.91
C ALA A 472 84.08 34.58 -13.52
N THR A 473 82.96 35.25 -13.27
CA THR A 473 82.20 35.08 -12.03
C THR A 473 81.32 33.83 -12.14
N PRO A 474 81.49 32.82 -11.27
CA PRO A 474 80.62 31.65 -11.29
C PRO A 474 79.19 32.04 -10.91
N GLN A 475 78.21 31.47 -11.60
CA GLN A 475 76.80 31.66 -11.26
C GLN A 475 76.51 31.17 -9.83
N PRO A 476 75.70 31.90 -9.04
CA PRO A 476 75.35 31.47 -7.69
C PRO A 476 74.48 30.21 -7.77
N LYS A 477 74.83 29.21 -6.96
CA LYS A 477 73.99 28.02 -6.78
C LYS A 477 72.75 28.41 -5.99
N GLN A 478 71.57 28.22 -6.60
CA GLN A 478 70.30 28.46 -5.93
C GLN A 478 70.09 27.42 -4.84
N THR A 479 69.50 27.85 -3.73
CA THR A 479 69.11 26.96 -2.66
C THR A 479 67.80 26.29 -3.05
N ILE A 480 67.79 24.98 -3.18
CA ILE A 480 66.56 24.20 -3.39
C ILE A 480 66.00 23.89 -2.01
N LEU A 481 64.71 24.16 -1.78
CA LEU A 481 64.05 23.73 -0.57
C LEU A 481 63.80 22.22 -0.66
N ASP A 482 64.71 21.43 -0.10
CA ASP A 482 64.59 19.98 -0.01
C ASP A 482 63.78 19.58 1.22
N LEU A 483 62.52 20.03 1.27
CA LEU A 483 61.54 19.60 2.27
C LEU A 483 60.37 18.96 1.53
N PRO A 484 59.95 17.74 1.91
CA PRO A 484 58.75 17.16 1.34
C PRO A 484 57.55 18.04 1.69
N LYS A 485 56.71 18.29 0.69
CA LYS A 485 55.42 18.95 0.93
C LYS A 485 54.61 18.08 1.88
N PRO A 486 54.00 18.63 2.95
CA PRO A 486 53.17 17.84 3.82
C PRO A 486 52.03 17.21 3.01
N GLU A 487 51.84 15.91 3.14
CA GLU A 487 50.74 15.18 2.52
C GLU A 487 49.53 15.19 3.45
N ASN A 488 48.34 15.41 2.89
CA ASN A 488 47.10 15.26 3.66
C ASN A 488 46.69 13.78 3.58
N PRO A 489 46.63 13.02 4.70
CA PRO A 489 46.39 11.57 4.67
C PRO A 489 44.95 11.16 4.31
N VAL A 490 44.19 12.03 3.65
CA VAL A 490 42.75 11.83 3.43
C VAL A 490 42.53 11.13 2.12
N VAL A 491 41.57 10.21 2.14
CA VAL A 491 41.08 9.58 0.93
C VAL A 491 40.34 10.61 0.08
N HIS A 492 40.74 10.70 -1.19
CA HIS A 492 40.07 11.52 -2.20
C HIS A 492 39.31 10.61 -3.17
N HIS A 493 38.02 10.88 -3.37
CA HIS A 493 37.22 10.17 -4.37
C HIS A 493 37.10 11.03 -5.63
N ASN A 494 38.11 10.94 -6.48
CA ASN A 494 38.19 11.73 -7.71
C ASN A 494 36.99 11.47 -8.63
N GLY A 495 36.39 12.53 -9.14
CA GLY A 495 35.26 12.44 -10.08
C GLY A 495 33.89 12.19 -9.43
N VAL A 496 33.81 12.09 -8.10
CA VAL A 496 32.52 12.02 -7.39
C VAL A 496 32.33 13.25 -6.54
N LYS A 497 31.19 13.92 -6.77
CA LYS A 497 30.82 15.15 -6.11
C LYS A 497 29.72 14.90 -5.08
N CYS A 498 29.74 15.69 -4.02
CA CYS A 498 28.65 15.71 -3.05
C CYS A 498 27.40 16.35 -3.67
N ASP A 499 26.24 15.69 -3.60
CA ASP A 499 25.00 16.24 -4.16
C ASP A 499 24.53 17.53 -3.44
N HIS A 500 24.96 17.74 -2.20
CA HIS A 500 24.61 18.93 -1.43
C HIS A 500 25.55 20.12 -1.71
N CYS A 501 26.87 19.94 -1.60
CA CYS A 501 27.83 21.04 -1.73
C CYS A 501 28.56 21.11 -3.07
N GLN A 502 28.37 20.13 -3.96
CA GLN A 502 28.95 20.04 -5.32
C GLN A 502 30.48 20.01 -5.38
N ASN A 503 31.16 19.88 -4.24
CA ASN A 503 32.61 19.71 -4.14
C ASN A 503 32.99 18.23 -4.27
N ASP A 504 34.25 17.97 -4.63
CA ASP A 504 34.82 16.63 -4.66
C ASP A 504 34.78 16.00 -3.26
N LEU A 505 34.48 14.70 -3.22
CA LEU A 505 34.38 13.96 -1.96
C LEU A 505 35.76 13.69 -1.38
N VAL A 506 35.95 14.17 -0.16
CA VAL A 506 37.16 13.99 0.65
C VAL A 506 36.78 13.34 1.96
N GLY A 507 37.51 12.30 2.37
CA GLY A 507 37.25 11.55 3.59
C GLY A 507 36.24 10.44 3.36
N ILE A 508 35.25 10.31 4.24
CA ILE A 508 34.22 9.27 4.09
C ILE A 508 33.17 9.70 3.06
N ARG A 509 32.93 8.82 2.09
CA ARG A 509 31.82 8.93 1.14
C ARG A 509 30.58 8.19 1.66
N PHE A 510 29.43 8.87 1.62
CA PHE A 510 28.14 8.35 2.08
C PHE A 510 27.20 8.14 0.91
N ASP A 511 26.97 6.87 0.55
CA ASP A 511 26.08 6.49 -0.54
C ASP A 511 24.73 6.06 0.00
N CYS A 512 23.67 6.84 -0.24
CA CYS A 512 22.31 6.45 0.13
C CYS A 512 21.89 5.16 -0.61
N VAL A 513 21.53 4.12 0.13
CA VAL A 513 21.11 2.85 -0.50
C VAL A 513 19.72 2.95 -1.10
N HIS A 514 18.87 3.88 -0.63
CA HIS A 514 17.48 4.02 -1.05
C HIS A 514 17.26 5.02 -2.18
N CYS A 515 18.30 5.75 -2.60
CA CYS A 515 18.22 6.70 -3.70
C CYS A 515 19.07 6.23 -4.89
N PRO A 516 18.70 6.57 -6.14
CA PRO A 516 19.44 6.14 -7.34
C PRO A 516 20.91 6.59 -7.34
N SER A 517 21.18 7.84 -6.98
CA SER A 517 22.52 8.43 -7.09
C SER A 517 22.96 9.27 -5.88
N LEU A 518 22.12 9.41 -4.84
CA LEU A 518 22.33 10.39 -3.78
C LEU A 518 23.58 10.12 -2.93
N THR A 519 24.57 11.00 -2.99
CA THR A 519 25.88 10.82 -2.39
C THR A 519 26.32 12.07 -1.64
N PHE A 520 26.78 11.91 -0.39
CA PHE A 520 27.21 13.01 0.48
C PHE A 520 28.64 12.85 0.97
N CYS A 521 29.28 13.98 1.27
CA CYS A 521 30.56 14.02 1.99
C CYS A 521 30.34 13.99 3.51
N GLU A 522 31.40 13.67 4.24
CA GLU A 522 31.42 13.69 5.72
C GLU A 522 31.00 15.03 6.36
N LYS A 523 31.11 16.15 5.65
CA LYS A 523 30.67 17.47 6.15
C LYS A 523 29.18 17.74 5.93
N CYS A 524 28.61 17.16 4.87
CA CYS A 524 27.23 17.42 4.48
C CYS A 524 26.26 16.32 4.94
N GLU A 525 26.76 15.12 5.27
CA GLU A 525 25.95 13.95 5.62
C GLU A 525 24.78 14.26 6.56
N GLN A 526 25.04 14.91 7.70
CA GLN A 526 24.00 15.15 8.70
C GLN A 526 22.93 16.14 8.22
N GLN A 527 23.34 17.30 7.72
CA GLN A 527 22.43 18.35 7.30
C GLN A 527 21.67 17.96 6.02
N ALA A 528 22.38 17.41 5.04
CA ALA A 528 21.80 16.99 3.77
C ALA A 528 20.82 15.82 3.94
N THR A 529 21.05 14.91 4.90
CA THR A 529 20.07 13.87 5.23
C THR A 529 18.77 14.45 5.78
N LEU A 530 18.86 15.47 6.65
CA LEU A 530 17.70 16.15 7.21
C LEU A 530 16.92 16.93 6.14
N ASP A 531 17.62 17.64 5.27
CA ASP A 531 17.01 18.46 4.22
C ASP A 531 16.38 17.59 3.13
N HIS A 532 17.06 16.52 2.70
CA HIS A 532 16.52 15.55 1.75
C HIS A 532 15.25 14.85 2.27
N SER A 533 15.20 14.58 3.59
CA SER A 533 14.01 14.01 4.23
C SER A 533 12.82 14.97 4.27
N ARG A 534 13.06 16.29 4.18
CA ARG A 534 12.02 17.34 4.24
C ARG A 534 11.46 17.70 2.88
N GLU A 535 12.28 17.73 1.84
CA GLU A 535 11.85 18.09 0.47
C GLU A 535 10.90 17.05 -0.13
N ASN A 536 11.06 15.77 0.23
CA ASN A 536 10.13 14.74 -0.16
C ASN A 536 8.99 14.62 0.86
N GLN A 537 7.99 15.51 0.81
CA GLN A 537 6.79 15.45 1.67
C GLN A 537 6.03 14.10 1.62
N LEU A 538 6.23 13.28 0.58
CA LEU A 538 5.71 11.90 0.46
C LEU A 538 6.66 10.82 1.00
N LEU A 539 7.95 11.13 1.19
CA LEU A 539 9.00 10.20 1.70
C LEU A 539 9.52 10.60 3.08
N ALA A 540 8.94 11.60 3.76
CA ALA A 540 9.32 12.01 5.12
C ALA A 540 9.23 10.89 6.18
N GLN A 541 8.63 9.74 5.84
CA GLN A 541 8.58 8.53 6.67
C GLN A 541 9.70 7.52 6.37
N GLN A 542 10.56 7.77 5.38
CA GLN A 542 11.61 6.86 4.94
C GLN A 542 12.93 7.21 5.63
N GLN A 543 13.41 6.30 6.49
CA GLN A 543 14.74 6.43 7.08
C GLN A 543 15.79 6.11 6.03
N HIS A 544 16.57 7.12 5.64
CA HIS A 544 17.69 6.91 4.72
C HIS A 544 18.85 6.20 5.43
N VAL A 545 19.35 5.15 4.78
CA VAL A 545 20.51 4.38 5.19
C VAL A 545 21.64 4.65 4.19
N PHE A 546 22.85 4.90 4.71
CA PHE A 546 24.00 5.20 3.88
C PHE A 546 25.08 4.12 4.02
N LYS A 547 25.64 3.70 2.89
CA LYS A 547 26.86 2.89 2.82
C LYS A 547 28.07 3.81 2.99
N LEU A 548 28.89 3.54 4.00
CA LEU A 548 30.13 4.27 4.24
C LEU A 548 31.25 3.67 3.39
N ILE A 549 31.92 4.51 2.61
CA ILE A 549 33.07 4.12 1.79
C ILE A 549 34.27 4.93 2.27
N MET A 550 35.29 4.23 2.77
CA MET A 550 36.52 4.84 3.33
C MET A 550 37.77 4.54 2.48
N VAL A 551 37.61 3.90 1.32
CA VAL A 551 38.69 3.53 0.39
C VAL A 551 38.51 4.21 -0.97
N PRO A 552 39.58 4.50 -1.71
CA PRO A 552 39.48 5.07 -3.05
C PRO A 552 38.60 4.24 -3.99
N GLN A 553 37.97 4.90 -4.96
CA GLN A 553 36.96 4.29 -5.83
C GLN A 553 37.47 3.14 -6.70
N GLU A 554 38.77 3.11 -7.00
CA GLU A 554 39.41 2.07 -7.80
C GLU A 554 39.47 0.72 -7.06
N GLU A 555 39.58 0.73 -5.74
CA GLU A 555 39.54 -0.46 -4.88
C GLU A 555 38.10 -0.84 -4.50
N ALA A 556 37.21 0.15 -4.36
CA ALA A 556 35.80 -0.07 -3.99
C ALA A 556 34.96 -0.79 -5.07
N ASN A 557 35.40 -0.79 -6.33
CA ASN A 557 34.72 -1.49 -7.44
C ASN A 557 35.19 -2.95 -7.61
N GLN A 558 36.22 -3.38 -6.88
CA GLN A 558 36.76 -4.75 -6.90
C GLN A 558 36.29 -5.62 -5.71
N LEU A 559 35.54 -5.03 -4.78
CA LEU A 559 34.91 -5.63 -3.60
C LEU A 559 33.38 -5.54 -3.71
#